data_AF-A0ABD0R311-F1
#
_entry.id   AF-A0ABD0R311-F1
#
_cell.length_a   1.000
_cell.length_b   1.000
_cell.length_c   1.000
_cell.angle_alpha   90.00
_cell.angle_beta   90.00
_cell.angle_gamma   90.00
#
_symmetry.space_group_name_H-M   'P 1'
#
loop_
_entity.id
_entity.type
_entity.pdbx_description
1 polymer ?
#
loop_
_entity_poly.entity_id
_entity_poly.type
_entity_poly.pdbx_seq_one_letter_code
_entity_poly.pdbx_strand_id
1 'polypeptide(L)'
;DFAALQGSVTILAGQRVAEIVLTLLPDSVPELEETYILRLISVEGGAELDTNRSSTRLKVRANDEPHGVFVLYSQNQSVVVNVADRSRHLIISVNRLAGAFGNASVGYRISFTTPGQSFTEDTIAGNILVKDGEREASGRVPFSSQ
;
A
#
# COMPACT_ATOMS: atom_id res chain seq x y z
N ASP A 1 11.23 13.20 -4.73
CA ASP A 1 11.58 11.93 -5.40
C ASP A 1 12.98 11.95 -5.99
N PHE A 2 13.43 12.94 -6.77
CA PHE A 2 14.82 12.95 -7.30
C PHE A 2 15.73 14.00 -6.64
N ALA A 3 17.00 13.67 -6.45
CA ALA A 3 18.00 14.58 -5.88
C ALA A 3 18.39 15.74 -6.83
N ALA A 4 18.29 15.51 -8.13
CA ALA A 4 18.52 16.52 -9.17
C ALA A 4 17.55 16.32 -10.33
N LEU A 5 17.03 17.43 -10.87
CA LEU A 5 16.08 17.42 -11.99
C LEU A 5 16.73 17.76 -13.33
N GLN A 6 18.00 18.18 -13.31
CA GLN A 6 18.77 18.58 -14.48
C GLN A 6 20.22 18.14 -14.30
N GLY A 7 20.89 17.88 -15.42
CA GLY A 7 22.28 17.49 -15.46
C GLY A 7 22.81 17.43 -16.89
N SER A 8 24.09 17.13 -17.03
CA SER A 8 24.75 16.92 -18.32
C SER A 8 25.65 15.70 -18.25
N VAL A 9 25.95 15.13 -19.40
CA VAL A 9 26.88 14.02 -19.53
C VAL A 9 27.78 14.26 -20.74
N THR A 10 29.07 13.94 -20.59
CA THR A 10 30.06 14.09 -21.67
C THR A 10 30.40 12.73 -22.26
N ILE A 11 30.26 12.60 -23.58
CA ILE A 11 30.76 11.43 -24.31
C ILE A 11 32.19 11.73 -24.76
N LEU A 12 33.15 10.95 -24.29
CA LEU A 12 34.58 11.15 -24.58
C LEU A 12 34.94 10.71 -26.01
N ALA A 13 36.06 11.23 -26.52
CA ALA A 13 36.57 10.84 -27.83
C ALA A 13 36.75 9.32 -27.94
N GLY A 14 36.26 8.74 -29.03
CA GLY A 14 36.27 7.29 -29.26
C GLY A 14 35.12 6.53 -28.59
N GLN A 15 34.30 7.18 -27.75
CA GLN A 15 33.11 6.59 -27.14
C GLN A 15 31.84 6.94 -27.92
N ARG A 16 30.79 6.14 -27.73
CA ARG A 16 29.45 6.36 -28.31
C ARG A 16 28.32 6.39 -27.29
N VAL A 17 28.63 6.09 -26.02
CA VAL A 17 27.66 5.91 -24.95
C VAL A 17 28.17 6.63 -23.72
N ALA A 18 27.24 7.23 -22.98
CA ALA A 18 27.46 7.69 -21.62
C ALA A 18 26.17 7.52 -20.81
N GLU A 19 26.29 7.47 -19.49
CA GLU A 19 25.17 7.19 -18.58
C GLU A 19 24.77 8.46 -17.82
N ILE A 20 23.46 8.68 -17.70
CA ILE A 20 22.89 9.69 -16.81
C ILE A 20 22.37 8.95 -15.58
N VAL A 21 23.00 9.19 -14.43
CA VAL A 21 22.59 8.58 -13.16
C VAL A 21 21.57 9.48 -12.48
N LEU A 22 20.35 8.98 -12.30
CA LEU A 22 19.29 9.65 -11.56
C LEU A 22 19.21 9.05 -10.15
N THR A 23 19.33 9.90 -9.14
CA THR A 23 19.28 9.47 -7.72
C THR A 23 17.92 9.80 -7.13
N LEU A 24 17.26 8.80 -6.56
CA LEU A 24 16.03 9.00 -5.80
C LEU A 24 16.35 9.44 -4.37
N LEU A 25 15.55 10.35 -3.82
CA LEU A 25 15.58 10.77 -2.43
C LEU A 25 14.74 9.77 -1.62
N PRO A 26 15.32 9.12 -0.60
CA PRO A 26 14.55 8.21 0.24
C PRO A 26 13.66 8.99 1.20
N ASP A 27 12.43 8.51 1.38
CA ASP A 27 11.55 8.91 2.47
C ASP A 27 10.70 7.70 2.91
N SER A 28 9.62 7.96 3.63
CA SER A 28 8.70 6.95 4.17
C SER A 28 7.24 7.30 3.91
N VAL A 29 6.98 8.13 2.89
CA VAL A 29 5.65 8.53 2.48
C VAL A 29 5.16 7.44 1.51
N PRO A 30 3.97 6.86 1.73
CA PRO A 30 3.41 5.88 0.81
C PRO A 30 3.11 6.49 -0.57
N GLU A 31 3.64 5.92 -1.65
CA GLU A 31 3.41 6.40 -3.02
C GLU A 31 2.96 5.26 -3.96
N LEU A 32 2.11 5.60 -4.93
CA LEU A 32 1.72 4.67 -6.00
C LEU A 32 2.81 4.61 -7.07
N GLU A 33 2.60 3.84 -8.15
CA GLU A 33 3.51 3.89 -9.29
C GLU A 33 3.48 5.28 -9.93
N GLU A 34 4.65 5.91 -10.05
CA GLU A 34 4.82 7.23 -10.62
C GLU A 34 5.55 7.15 -11.97
N THR A 35 5.10 7.97 -12.92
CA THR A 35 5.68 8.04 -14.27
C THR A 35 6.25 9.42 -14.52
N TYR A 36 7.54 9.47 -14.86
CA TYR A 36 8.27 10.69 -15.20
C TYR A 36 8.68 10.68 -16.67
N ILE A 37 9.00 11.86 -17.18
CA ILE A 37 9.53 12.04 -18.53
C ILE A 37 10.93 12.62 -18.42
N LEU A 38 11.92 11.87 -18.90
CA LEU A 38 13.28 12.39 -19.11
C LEU A 38 13.37 12.94 -20.53
N ARG A 39 13.93 14.14 -20.67
CA ARG A 39 14.11 14.82 -21.97
C ARG A 39 15.53 15.36 -22.11
N LEU A 40 16.17 15.03 -23.22
CA LEU A 40 17.37 15.72 -23.70
C LEU A 40 16.93 17.07 -24.29
N ILE A 41 17.55 18.16 -23.84
CA ILE A 41 17.12 19.53 -24.18
C ILE A 41 18.11 20.29 -25.04
N SER A 42 19.39 19.91 -25.02
CA SER A 42 20.45 20.55 -25.79
C SER A 42 21.60 19.58 -26.05
N VAL A 43 22.43 19.92 -27.03
CA VAL A 43 23.70 19.26 -27.31
C VAL A 43 24.72 20.32 -27.72
N GLU A 44 25.98 20.11 -27.36
CA GLU A 44 27.09 21.00 -27.68
C GLU A 44 28.15 20.27 -28.51
N GLY A 45 29.18 20.97 -28.98
CA GLY A 45 30.30 20.36 -29.72
C GLY A 45 30.01 20.06 -31.20
N GLY A 46 29.02 20.74 -31.78
CA GLY A 46 28.69 20.62 -33.21
C GLY A 46 27.85 19.38 -33.57
N ALA A 47 27.35 18.66 -32.58
CA ALA A 47 26.41 17.56 -32.78
C ALA A 47 24.97 18.07 -32.92
N GLU A 48 24.08 17.20 -33.39
CA GLU A 48 22.64 17.47 -33.52
C GLU A 48 21.84 16.54 -32.60
N LEU A 49 20.78 17.09 -32.01
CA LEU A 49 19.86 16.33 -31.18
C LEU A 49 18.63 15.93 -32.01
N ASP A 50 18.37 14.63 -32.09
CA ASP A 50 17.12 14.13 -32.71
C ASP A 50 15.93 14.43 -31.80
N THR A 51 15.16 15.45 -32.15
CA THR A 51 14.00 15.92 -31.38
C THR A 51 12.84 14.92 -31.33
N ASN A 52 12.78 13.96 -32.26
CA ASN A 52 11.75 12.92 -32.26
C ASN A 52 12.08 11.78 -31.28
N ARG A 53 13.36 11.66 -30.88
CA ARG A 53 13.87 10.59 -30.00
C ARG A 53 14.58 11.13 -28.75
N SER A 54 14.30 12.37 -28.38
CA SER A 54 14.93 13.06 -27.24
C SER A 54 14.22 12.87 -25.91
N SER A 55 13.19 12.01 -25.83
CA SER A 55 12.47 11.78 -24.59
C SER A 55 12.16 10.31 -24.33
N THR A 56 12.14 9.94 -23.06
CA THR A 56 11.77 8.61 -22.59
C THR A 56 10.95 8.69 -21.30
N ARG A 57 10.20 7.63 -20.99
CA ARG A 57 9.43 7.51 -19.75
C ARG A 57 10.22 6.71 -18.73
N LEU A 58 10.25 7.21 -17.50
CA LEU A 58 10.80 6.53 -16.34
C LEU A 58 9.65 6.17 -15.41
N LYS A 59 9.74 4.98 -14.79
CA LYS A 59 8.75 4.54 -13.81
C LYS A 59 9.43 4.30 -12.47
N VAL A 60 8.92 4.94 -11.43
CA VAL A 60 9.23 4.61 -10.04
C VAL A 60 8.08 3.74 -9.55
N ARG A 61 8.42 2.54 -9.04
CA ARG A 61 7.41 1.60 -8.56
C ARG A 61 6.84 2.09 -7.24
N ALA A 62 5.58 1.72 -6.99
CA ALA A 62 4.95 1.84 -5.69
C ALA A 62 5.88 1.37 -4.54
N ASN A 63 5.99 2.18 -3.50
CA ASN A 63 6.87 2.04 -2.33
C ASN A 63 6.11 2.39 -1.04
N ASP A 64 6.70 2.04 0.11
CA ASP A 64 6.22 2.46 1.43
C ASP A 64 4.77 2.03 1.75
N GLU A 65 4.40 0.83 1.29
CA GLU A 65 3.09 0.19 1.46
C GLU A 65 1.89 1.12 1.16
N PRO A 66 1.67 1.50 -0.11
CA PRO A 66 0.65 2.49 -0.46
C PRO A 66 -0.78 1.98 -0.22
N HIS A 67 -0.97 0.66 -0.31
CA HIS A 67 -2.23 0.01 0.02
C HIS A 67 -2.38 -0.30 1.51
N GLY A 68 -1.39 0.07 2.32
CA GLY A 68 -1.39 -0.02 3.76
C GLY A 68 -1.02 -1.38 4.32
N VAL A 69 -0.77 -1.39 5.63
CA VAL A 69 -0.48 -2.59 6.43
C VAL A 69 -1.61 -2.77 7.44
N PHE A 70 -2.29 -3.91 7.42
CA PHE A 70 -3.47 -4.14 8.25
C PHE A 70 -3.09 -4.85 9.56
N VAL A 71 -3.56 -4.30 10.67
CA VAL A 71 -3.23 -4.77 12.03
C VAL A 71 -4.50 -4.91 12.86
N LEU A 72 -4.52 -5.95 13.69
CA LEU A 72 -5.57 -6.19 14.66
C LEU A 72 -5.02 -5.93 16.07
N TYR A 73 -5.48 -4.85 16.70
CA TYR A 73 -5.11 -4.53 18.07
C TYR A 73 -6.09 -5.15 19.06
N SER A 74 -5.63 -6.00 19.97
CA SER A 74 -6.50 -6.69 20.92
C SER A 74 -7.34 -5.74 21.77
N GLN A 75 -6.78 -4.57 22.12
CA GLN A 75 -7.44 -3.54 22.90
C GLN A 75 -8.57 -2.79 22.15
N ASN A 76 -8.59 -2.88 20.81
CA ASN A 76 -9.64 -2.25 19.99
C ASN A 76 -10.83 -3.20 19.75
N GLN A 77 -10.72 -4.46 20.17
CA GLN A 77 -11.78 -5.45 20.02
C GLN A 77 -12.72 -5.35 21.22
N SER A 78 -14.03 -5.46 20.96
CA SER A 78 -15.02 -5.36 22.04
C SER A 78 -16.18 -6.31 21.84
N VAL A 79 -16.80 -6.71 22.94
CA VAL A 79 -18.06 -7.44 22.93
C VAL A 79 -19.16 -6.47 23.32
N VAL A 80 -20.21 -6.40 22.51
CA VAL A 80 -21.41 -5.63 22.80
C VAL A 80 -22.59 -6.56 23.06
N VAL A 81 -23.39 -6.23 24.07
CA VAL A 81 -24.60 -6.95 24.41
C VAL A 81 -25.79 -6.03 24.17
N ASN A 82 -26.74 -6.47 23.37
CA ASN A 82 -28.01 -5.77 23.20
C ASN A 82 -28.91 -6.11 24.39
N VAL A 83 -29.35 -5.10 25.14
CA VAL A 83 -30.13 -5.27 26.36
C VAL A 83 -31.56 -5.75 26.07
N ALA A 84 -32.11 -5.41 24.89
CA ALA A 84 -33.49 -5.72 24.54
C ALA A 84 -33.70 -7.20 24.21
N ASP A 85 -32.79 -7.79 23.44
CA ASP A 85 -32.90 -9.18 22.94
C ASP A 85 -31.82 -10.11 23.52
N ARG A 86 -30.93 -9.59 24.38
CA ARG A 86 -29.77 -10.30 24.97
C ARG A 86 -28.78 -10.85 23.94
N SER A 87 -28.83 -10.39 22.69
CA SER A 87 -27.88 -10.80 21.65
C SER A 87 -26.49 -10.24 21.93
N ARG A 88 -25.46 -11.04 21.61
CA ARG A 88 -24.06 -10.68 21.81
C ARG A 88 -23.36 -10.59 20.45
N HIS A 89 -22.55 -9.55 20.29
CA HIS A 89 -21.77 -9.34 19.08
C HIS A 89 -20.32 -9.05 19.44
N LEU A 90 -19.40 -9.65 18.70
CA LEU A 90 -18.00 -9.25 18.66
C LEU A 90 -17.86 -8.11 17.65
N ILE A 91 -17.28 -7.00 18.08
CA ILE A 91 -16.82 -5.93 17.22
C ILE A 91 -15.37 -6.23 16.87
N ILE A 92 -15.12 -6.47 15.59
CA ILE A 92 -13.78 -6.67 15.05
C ILE A 92 -13.33 -5.36 14.42
N SER A 93 -12.35 -4.70 15.01
CA SER A 93 -11.74 -3.47 14.47
C SER A 93 -10.39 -3.78 13.83
N VAL A 94 -10.23 -3.37 12.58
CA VAL A 94 -9.01 -3.51 11.79
C VAL A 94 -8.43 -2.13 11.53
N ASN A 95 -7.16 -1.95 11.87
CA ASN A 95 -6.42 -0.71 11.65
C ASN A 95 -5.55 -0.85 10.40
N ARG A 96 -5.46 0.21 9.59
CA ARG A 96 -4.67 0.31 8.35
C ARG A 96 -3.56 1.33 8.52
N LEU A 97 -2.34 0.84 8.66
CA LEU A 97 -1.10 1.63 8.79
C LEU A 97 -0.51 1.96 7.41
N ALA A 98 0.54 2.79 7.37
CA ALA A 98 1.24 3.22 6.15
C ALA A 98 0.33 3.95 5.14
N GLY A 99 0.11 3.43 3.94
CA GLY A 99 -0.76 4.02 2.92
C GLY A 99 -2.26 3.73 3.10
N ALA A 100 -3.11 4.55 2.48
CA ALA A 100 -4.57 4.38 2.49
C ALA A 100 -5.16 4.33 1.07
N PHE A 101 -4.35 4.07 0.05
CA PHE A 101 -4.79 4.08 -1.34
C PHE A 101 -5.58 2.83 -1.70
N GLY A 102 -6.74 3.03 -2.30
CA GLY A 102 -7.66 1.99 -2.74
C GLY A 102 -8.45 1.34 -1.61
N ASN A 103 -9.58 0.75 -1.98
CA ASN A 103 -10.37 -0.11 -1.10
C ASN A 103 -9.61 -1.41 -0.81
N ALA A 104 -9.73 -1.91 0.42
CA ALA A 104 -9.19 -3.21 0.82
C ALA A 104 -10.27 -4.06 1.52
N SER A 105 -10.35 -5.33 1.15
CA SER A 105 -11.24 -6.30 1.80
C SER A 105 -10.40 -7.20 2.70
N VAL A 106 -10.57 -7.07 4.00
CA VAL A 106 -9.81 -7.83 5.02
C VAL A 106 -10.63 -9.03 5.45
N GLY A 107 -10.21 -10.22 5.05
CA GLY A 107 -10.81 -11.48 5.51
C GLY A 107 -10.44 -11.79 6.95
N TYR A 108 -11.40 -12.25 7.74
CA TYR A 108 -11.16 -12.72 9.11
C TYR A 108 -11.74 -14.11 9.33
N ARG A 109 -11.18 -14.81 10.33
CA ARG A 109 -11.65 -16.10 10.82
C ARG A 109 -11.59 -16.09 12.34
N ILE A 110 -12.68 -16.46 12.98
CA ILE A 110 -12.78 -16.68 14.42
C ILE A 110 -12.87 -18.18 14.65
N SER A 111 -11.99 -18.70 15.51
CA SER A 111 -12.02 -20.07 16.01
C SER A 111 -12.27 -20.05 17.52
N PHE A 112 -13.12 -20.94 18.02
CA PHE A 112 -13.33 -21.10 19.46
C PHE A 112 -13.43 -22.58 19.84
N THR A 113 -13.09 -22.88 21.09
CA THR A 113 -13.20 -24.23 21.66
C THR A 113 -14.39 -24.26 22.61
N THR A 114 -15.29 -25.21 22.40
CA THR A 114 -16.41 -25.46 23.32
C THR A 114 -15.96 -26.47 24.38
N PRO A 115 -15.89 -26.10 25.67
CA PRO A 115 -15.50 -27.04 26.72
C PRO A 115 -16.41 -28.27 26.73
N GLY A 116 -15.82 -29.47 26.66
CA GLY A 116 -16.57 -30.73 26.71
C GLY A 116 -17.06 -31.27 25.36
N GLN A 117 -16.81 -30.57 24.24
CA GLN A 117 -16.94 -31.14 22.90
C GLN A 117 -15.56 -31.58 22.38
N SER A 118 -15.50 -32.78 21.81
CA SER A 118 -14.29 -33.33 21.19
C SER A 118 -13.80 -32.44 20.04
N PHE A 119 -12.83 -31.56 20.29
CA PHE A 119 -12.04 -30.80 19.30
C PHE A 119 -12.78 -30.35 18.01
N THR A 120 -14.03 -29.91 18.11
CA THR A 120 -14.69 -29.23 16.98
C THR A 120 -14.32 -27.75 17.06
N GLU A 121 -13.37 -27.33 16.22
CA GLU A 121 -13.03 -25.93 16.01
C GLU A 121 -14.15 -25.26 15.21
N ASP A 122 -15.16 -24.76 15.92
CA ASP A 122 -16.22 -23.99 15.28
C ASP A 122 -15.61 -22.70 14.73
N THR A 123 -15.93 -22.42 13.47
CA THR A 123 -15.27 -21.36 12.70
C THR A 123 -16.30 -20.39 12.12
N ILE A 124 -16.15 -19.09 12.40
CA ILE A 124 -16.88 -18.00 11.72
C ILE A 124 -15.92 -17.24 10.83
N ALA A 125 -16.27 -17.05 9.55
CA ALA A 125 -15.45 -16.28 8.61
C ALA A 125 -16.26 -15.16 7.95
N GLY A 126 -15.58 -14.07 7.61
CA GLY A 126 -16.19 -12.93 6.94
C GLY A 126 -15.15 -11.96 6.40
N ASN A 127 -15.61 -10.79 5.94
CA ASN A 127 -14.76 -9.72 5.46
C ASN A 127 -15.13 -8.38 6.10
N ILE A 128 -14.15 -7.49 6.18
CA ILE A 128 -14.30 -6.09 6.56
C ILE A 128 -13.77 -5.24 5.40
N LEU A 129 -14.63 -4.41 4.82
CA LEU A 129 -14.23 -3.46 3.80
C LEU A 129 -13.66 -2.22 4.48
N VAL A 130 -12.40 -1.91 4.18
CA VAL A 130 -11.75 -0.64 4.50
C VAL A 130 -11.76 0.20 3.22
N LYS A 131 -12.45 1.33 3.22
CA LYS A 131 -12.56 2.15 2.00
C LYS A 131 -11.27 2.93 1.74
N ASP A 132 -11.14 3.42 0.52
CA ASP A 132 -10.10 4.36 0.13
C ASP A 132 -10.05 5.56 1.10
N GLY A 133 -8.83 5.88 1.56
CA GLY A 133 -8.60 6.93 2.56
C GLY A 133 -8.88 6.53 4.02
N GLU A 134 -9.58 5.42 4.30
CA GLU A 134 -9.88 5.01 5.68
C GLU A 134 -8.68 4.33 6.34
N ARG A 135 -8.43 4.70 7.60
CA ARG A 135 -7.36 4.17 8.46
C ARG A 135 -7.83 3.06 9.41
N GLU A 136 -9.13 2.83 9.47
CA GLU A 136 -9.75 1.84 10.32
C GLU A 136 -11.12 1.49 9.78
N ALA A 137 -11.55 0.25 9.99
CA ALA A 137 -12.94 -0.16 9.82
C ALA A 137 -13.29 -1.26 10.81
N SER A 138 -14.58 -1.39 11.12
CA SER A 138 -15.08 -2.40 12.05
C SER A 138 -16.18 -3.27 11.43
N GLY A 139 -16.16 -4.55 11.76
CA GLY A 139 -17.21 -5.53 11.46
C GLY A 139 -17.93 -5.98 12.74
N ARG A 140 -19.20 -6.40 12.61
CA ARG A 140 -20.00 -6.96 13.72
C ARG A 140 -20.28 -8.42 13.45
N VAL A 141 -19.91 -9.29 14.39
CA VAL A 141 -20.11 -10.74 14.29
C VAL A 141 -21.00 -11.21 15.42
N PRO A 142 -22.21 -11.74 15.14
CA PRO A 142 -23.05 -12.30 16.19
C PRO A 142 -22.42 -13.59 16.74
N PHE A 143 -22.52 -13.82 18.05
CA PHE A 143 -22.18 -15.10 18.66
C PHE A 143 -23.19 -15.47 19.75
N SER A 144 -23.49 -16.76 19.87
CA SER A 144 -24.37 -17.28 20.92
C SER A 144 -23.51 -17.79 22.08
N SER A 145 -23.73 -17.28 23.29
CA SER A 145 -23.35 -18.04 24.48
C SER A 145 -24.42 -19.11 24.65
N GLN A 146 -24.07 -20.39 24.43
CA GLN A 146 -24.94 -21.49 24.89
C GLN A 146 -25.23 -21.37 26.39
#